data_AF-A0A453PW69-F1
#
_entry.id   AF-A0A453PW69-F1
#
_cell.length_a   1.000
_cell.length_b   1.000
_cell.length_c   1.000
_cell.angle_alpha   90.00
_cell.angle_beta   90.00
_cell.angle_gamma   90.00
#
_symmetry.space_group_name_H-M   'P 1'
#
loop_
_entity.id
_entity.type
_entity.pdbx_description
1 polymer ?
#
loop_
_entity_poly.entity_id
_entity_poly.type
_entity_poly.pdbx_seq_one_letter_code
_entity_poly.pdbx_strand_id
1 'polypeptide(L)'
;MCTLSMNFHRDLLLPQVLAGKLPEVLDFVKDLAHLEPATKIQLKDLAEEMQAITKGLEKVEQELATSEKDGPVSETFYKKLKEFLADAQAEGRSLASLYSTAGKSADSLAHYFGEDPVRCPFEQVVSTLLSFVKTFERAHAENLRQVEAEKKKAQMEAEREKAKAAAAHKKAGSPEPGVSDR
;
A
#
# COMPACT_ATOMS: atom_id res chain seq x y z
N MET A 1 23.57 -6.46 21.37
CA MET A 1 23.28 -6.10 19.96
C MET A 1 22.45 -7.19 19.26
N CYS A 2 21.33 -7.68 19.80
CA CYS A 2 20.68 -8.88 19.22
C CYS A 2 19.13 -8.89 19.21
N THR A 3 18.47 -7.73 19.12
CA THR A 3 17.03 -7.67 18.79
C THR A 3 16.80 -7.28 17.32
N LEU A 4 17.66 -6.42 16.76
CA LEU A 4 17.61 -6.05 15.33
C LEU A 4 18.01 -7.21 14.38
N SER A 5 18.97 -8.05 14.77
CA SER A 5 19.44 -9.15 13.90
C SER A 5 18.46 -10.32 13.79
N MET A 6 17.58 -10.54 14.79
CA MET A 6 16.55 -11.58 14.71
C MET A 6 15.31 -11.14 13.93
N ASN A 7 14.99 -9.84 13.92
CA ASN A 7 13.92 -9.30 13.08
C ASN A 7 14.31 -9.33 11.59
N PHE A 8 15.55 -8.96 11.26
CA PHE A 8 16.06 -9.02 9.88
C PHE A 8 15.96 -10.42 9.25
N HIS A 9 16.16 -11.47 10.04
CA HIS A 9 16.08 -12.85 9.53
C HIS A 9 14.62 -13.28 9.31
N ARG A 10 13.66 -12.85 10.14
CA ARG A 10 12.24 -13.19 9.92
C ARG A 10 11.62 -12.42 8.75
N ASP A 11 11.97 -11.15 8.57
CA ASP A 11 11.39 -10.31 7.51
C ASP A 11 11.82 -10.77 6.11
N LEU A 12 13.03 -11.31 5.95
CA LEU A 12 13.49 -11.89 4.68
C LEU A 12 12.84 -13.24 4.36
N LEU A 13 12.41 -14.01 5.36
CA LEU A 13 11.93 -15.37 5.14
C LEU A 13 10.59 -15.42 4.42
N LEU A 14 9.67 -14.48 4.68
CA LEU A 14 8.33 -14.55 4.09
C LEU A 14 8.38 -14.41 2.54
N PRO A 15 9.01 -13.37 1.95
CA PRO A 15 9.09 -13.30 0.50
C PRO A 15 9.91 -14.44 -0.14
N GLN A 16 10.93 -14.99 0.56
CA GLN A 16 11.66 -16.17 0.08
C GLN A 16 10.76 -17.40 -0.01
N VAL A 17 9.99 -17.66 1.07
CA VAL A 17 9.08 -18.81 1.12
C VAL A 17 7.99 -18.68 0.06
N LEU A 18 7.42 -17.48 -0.12
CA LEU A 18 6.41 -17.24 -1.16
C LEU A 18 7.01 -17.41 -2.56
N ALA A 19 8.21 -16.88 -2.83
CA ALA A 19 8.86 -17.08 -4.13
C ALA A 19 9.07 -18.56 -4.49
N GLY A 20 9.33 -19.42 -3.50
CA GLY A 20 9.52 -20.85 -3.72
C GLY A 20 8.22 -21.66 -3.76
N LYS A 21 7.14 -21.20 -3.13
CA LYS A 21 5.90 -22.00 -2.94
C LYS A 21 4.67 -21.44 -3.65
N LEU A 22 4.56 -20.11 -3.72
CA LEU A 22 3.40 -19.37 -4.23
C LEU A 22 3.89 -18.07 -4.91
N PRO A 23 4.67 -18.16 -6.01
CA PRO A 23 5.21 -16.98 -6.68
C PRO A 23 4.12 -16.03 -7.22
N GLU A 24 2.92 -16.54 -7.51
CA GLU A 24 1.77 -15.80 -8.01
C GLU A 24 1.21 -14.77 -7.02
N VAL A 25 1.54 -14.86 -5.73
CA VAL A 25 1.10 -13.87 -4.74
C VAL A 25 2.14 -12.79 -4.46
N LEU A 26 3.33 -12.84 -5.08
CA LEU A 26 4.41 -11.89 -4.79
C LEU A 26 4.08 -10.45 -5.19
N ASP A 27 3.15 -10.25 -6.12
CA ASP A 27 2.77 -8.93 -6.62
C ASP A 27 1.45 -8.38 -6.04
N PHE A 28 0.94 -8.99 -4.96
CA PHE A 28 -0.25 -8.53 -4.22
C PHE A 28 -0.19 -7.04 -3.84
N VAL A 29 1.02 -6.49 -3.68
CA VAL A 29 1.25 -5.08 -3.36
C VAL A 29 0.64 -4.14 -4.41
N LYS A 30 0.51 -4.59 -5.66
CA LYS A 30 -0.15 -3.83 -6.74
C LYS A 30 -1.64 -3.65 -6.50
N ASP A 31 -2.29 -4.64 -5.89
CA ASP A 31 -3.71 -4.59 -5.55
C ASP A 31 -3.98 -3.62 -4.38
N LEU A 32 -2.93 -3.22 -3.67
CA LEU A 32 -2.96 -2.29 -2.53
C LEU A 32 -2.44 -0.89 -2.87
N ALA A 33 -2.50 -0.48 -4.15
CA ALA A 33 -1.98 0.81 -4.63
C ALA A 33 -2.56 2.05 -3.91
N HIS A 34 -3.77 1.96 -3.37
CA HIS A 34 -4.43 3.05 -2.65
C HIS A 34 -4.11 3.09 -1.15
N LEU A 35 -3.30 2.18 -0.63
CA LEU A 35 -3.03 2.07 0.79
C LEU A 35 -2.27 3.29 1.34
N GLU A 36 -1.29 3.82 0.62
CA GLU A 36 -0.56 5.03 1.04
C GLU A 36 -1.40 6.32 0.99
N PRO A 37 -2.23 6.57 -0.04
CA PRO A 37 -3.25 7.61 0.03
C PRO A 37 -4.22 7.42 1.21
N ALA A 38 -4.66 6.19 1.48
CA ALA A 38 -5.61 5.90 2.55
C ALA A 38 -5.07 6.26 3.94
N THR A 39 -3.75 6.14 4.20
CA THR A 39 -3.17 6.56 5.49
C THR A 39 -3.24 8.07 5.74
N LYS A 40 -3.56 8.88 4.72
CA LYS A 40 -3.68 10.34 4.85
C LYS A 40 -5.09 10.77 5.22
N ILE A 41 -6.07 9.88 5.15
CA ILE A 41 -7.45 10.16 5.53
C ILE A 41 -7.51 10.24 7.05
N GLN A 42 -8.23 11.24 7.55
CA GLN A 42 -8.59 11.39 8.96
C GLN A 42 -10.12 11.34 9.05
N LEU A 43 -10.67 10.27 9.62
CA LEU A 43 -12.12 10.10 9.72
C LEU A 43 -12.77 11.14 10.62
N LYS A 44 -12.00 11.67 11.58
CA LYS A 44 -12.43 12.79 12.42
C LYS A 44 -12.66 14.05 11.60
N ASP A 45 -11.69 14.45 10.78
CA ASP A 45 -11.81 15.65 9.93
C ASP A 45 -12.99 15.49 8.97
N LEU A 46 -13.16 14.29 8.41
CA LEU A 46 -14.31 13.97 7.56
C LEU A 46 -15.65 14.13 8.32
N ALA A 47 -15.72 13.69 9.57
CA ALA A 47 -16.93 13.86 10.40
C ALA A 47 -17.22 15.35 10.70
N GLU A 48 -16.18 16.14 10.96
CA GLU A 48 -16.29 17.58 11.20
C GLU A 48 -16.80 18.33 9.95
N GLU A 49 -16.27 18.01 8.78
CA GLU A 49 -16.73 18.57 7.49
C GLU A 49 -18.19 18.18 7.19
N MET A 50 -18.56 16.91 7.40
CA MET A 50 -19.94 16.46 7.22
C MET A 50 -20.92 17.19 8.14
N GLN A 51 -20.51 17.44 9.39
CA GLN A 51 -21.31 18.21 10.32
C GLN A 51 -21.44 19.67 9.89
N ALA A 52 -20.36 20.28 9.39
CA ALA A 52 -20.37 21.65 8.91
C ALA A 52 -21.32 21.82 7.72
N ILE A 53 -21.28 20.89 6.76
CA ILE A 53 -22.17 20.88 5.59
C ILE A 53 -23.64 20.74 6.04
N THR A 54 -23.93 19.79 6.94
CA THR A 54 -25.28 19.56 7.45
C THR A 54 -25.85 20.82 8.11
N LYS A 55 -25.07 21.46 8.99
CA LYS A 55 -25.47 22.73 9.64
C LYS A 55 -25.62 23.88 8.64
N GLY A 56 -24.78 23.90 7.60
CA GLY A 56 -24.89 24.88 6.51
C GLY A 56 -26.22 24.78 5.79
N LEU A 57 -26.63 23.56 5.41
CA LEU A 57 -27.91 23.29 4.76
C LEU A 57 -29.10 23.67 5.66
N GLU A 58 -29.07 23.31 6.95
CA GLU A 58 -30.11 23.71 7.91
C GLU A 58 -30.29 25.23 8.00
N LYS A 59 -29.20 26.01 7.93
CA LYS A 59 -29.26 27.48 7.92
C LYS A 59 -29.88 28.01 6.64
N VAL A 60 -29.55 27.42 5.49
CA VAL A 60 -30.13 27.81 4.20
C VAL A 60 -31.64 27.52 4.19
N GLU A 61 -32.07 26.40 4.77
CA GLU A 61 -33.50 26.08 4.95
C GLU A 61 -34.22 27.12 5.82
N GLN A 62 -33.62 27.54 6.93
CA GLN A 62 -34.15 28.58 7.81
C GLN A 62 -34.24 29.94 7.12
N GLU A 63 -33.22 30.31 6.34
CA GLU A 63 -33.19 31.55 5.57
C GLU A 63 -34.30 31.55 4.49
N LEU A 64 -34.51 30.41 3.83
CA LEU A 64 -35.60 30.27 2.86
C LEU A 64 -36.97 30.48 3.51
N ALA A 65 -37.21 29.84 4.67
CA ALA A 65 -38.44 30.00 5.43
C ALA A 65 -38.65 31.42 5.97
N THR A 66 -37.57 32.15 6.23
CA THR A 66 -37.62 33.56 6.65
C THR A 66 -37.95 34.45 5.45
N SER A 67 -37.25 34.27 4.33
CA SER A 67 -37.46 35.06 3.12
C SER A 67 -38.88 34.96 2.55
N GLU A 68 -39.56 33.82 2.73
CA GLU A 68 -40.97 33.65 2.35
C GLU A 68 -41.91 34.63 3.08
N LYS A 69 -41.55 35.02 4.32
CA LYS A 69 -42.36 35.92 5.17
C LYS A 69 -42.14 37.40 4.86
N ASP A 70 -41.06 37.75 4.17
CA ASP A 70 -40.71 39.14 3.85
C ASP A 70 -41.53 39.72 2.69
N GLY A 71 -42.25 38.89 1.95
CA GLY A 71 -43.15 39.32 0.88
C GLY A 71 -42.41 39.77 -0.39
N PRO A 72 -42.97 40.71 -1.19
CA PRO A 72 -42.45 41.02 -2.53
C PRO A 72 -41.00 41.51 -2.58
N VAL A 73 -40.46 42.04 -1.49
CA VAL A 73 -39.08 42.56 -1.44
C VAL A 73 -38.02 41.45 -1.57
N SER A 74 -38.36 40.22 -1.17
CA SER A 74 -37.46 39.06 -1.18
C SER A 74 -37.76 38.07 -2.31
N GLU A 75 -38.74 38.33 -3.18
CA GLU A 75 -39.25 37.34 -4.16
C GLU A 75 -38.14 36.73 -5.04
N THR A 76 -37.24 37.58 -5.55
CA THR A 76 -36.12 37.13 -6.40
C THR A 76 -35.14 36.27 -5.60
N PHE A 77 -34.86 36.64 -4.35
CA PHE A 77 -33.98 35.89 -3.46
C PHE A 77 -34.60 34.55 -3.08
N TYR A 78 -35.86 34.52 -2.65
CA TYR A 78 -36.59 33.29 -2.32
C TYR A 78 -36.57 32.30 -3.49
N LYS A 79 -36.88 32.76 -4.71
CA LYS A 79 -36.88 31.88 -5.89
C LYS A 79 -35.49 31.28 -6.16
N LYS A 80 -34.44 32.10 -6.11
CA LYS A 80 -33.06 31.65 -6.33
C LYS A 80 -32.56 30.71 -5.24
N LEU A 81 -32.88 31.03 -3.99
CA LEU A 81 -32.52 30.23 -2.82
C LEU A 81 -33.24 28.87 -2.84
N LYS A 82 -34.50 28.84 -3.27
CA LYS A 82 -35.28 27.60 -3.43
C LYS A 82 -34.70 26.68 -4.51
N GLU A 83 -34.33 27.24 -5.66
CA GLU A 83 -33.63 26.50 -6.74
C GLU A 83 -32.32 25.91 -6.21
N PHE A 84 -31.46 26.75 -5.59
CA PHE A 84 -30.20 26.32 -5.00
C PHE A 84 -30.37 25.23 -3.93
N LEU A 85 -31.32 25.41 -3.01
CA LEU A 85 -31.52 24.49 -1.89
C LEU A 85 -31.94 23.10 -2.38
N ALA A 86 -32.76 23.01 -3.44
CA ALA A 86 -33.17 21.73 -4.01
C ALA A 86 -31.97 20.91 -4.50
N ASP A 87 -31.04 21.56 -5.21
CA ASP A 87 -29.81 20.94 -5.71
C ASP A 87 -28.86 20.59 -4.55
N ALA A 88 -28.62 21.55 -3.64
CA ALA A 88 -27.72 21.37 -2.50
C ALA A 88 -28.18 20.25 -1.56
N GLN A 89 -29.49 20.08 -1.35
CA GLN A 89 -30.05 18.96 -0.59
C GLN A 89 -29.86 17.62 -1.30
N ALA A 90 -29.96 17.59 -2.64
CA ALA A 90 -29.72 16.37 -3.41
C ALA A 90 -28.25 15.93 -3.30
N GLU A 91 -27.31 16.87 -3.45
CA GLU A 91 -25.89 16.62 -3.21
C GLU A 91 -25.60 16.23 -1.77
N GLY A 92 -26.21 16.92 -0.79
CA GLY A 92 -26.07 16.60 0.63
C GLY A 92 -26.51 15.16 0.97
N ARG A 93 -27.63 14.69 0.39
CA ARG A 93 -28.07 13.29 0.55
C ARG A 93 -27.07 12.30 -0.07
N SER A 94 -26.55 12.60 -1.25
CA SER A 94 -25.54 11.78 -1.93
C SER A 94 -24.27 11.68 -1.07
N LEU A 95 -23.79 12.82 -0.58
CA LEU A 95 -22.60 12.90 0.27
C LEU A 95 -22.80 12.16 1.60
N ALA A 96 -23.97 12.28 2.24
CA ALA A 96 -24.28 11.54 3.47
C ALA A 96 -24.26 10.01 3.24
N SER A 97 -24.73 9.54 2.08
CA SER A 97 -24.66 8.13 1.69
C SER A 97 -23.22 7.66 1.50
N LEU A 98 -22.38 8.47 0.84
CA LEU A 98 -20.95 8.18 0.67
C LEU A 98 -20.22 8.15 2.01
N TYR A 99 -20.47 9.13 2.88
CA TYR A 99 -19.90 9.19 4.23
C TYR A 99 -20.27 7.95 5.06
N SER A 100 -21.56 7.55 5.05
CA SER A 100 -22.00 6.34 5.74
C SER A 100 -21.31 5.08 5.19
N THR A 101 -21.15 4.99 3.87
CA THR A 101 -20.48 3.86 3.22
C THR A 101 -19.00 3.82 3.58
N ALA A 102 -18.32 4.97 3.60
CA ALA A 102 -16.92 5.08 3.99
C ALA A 102 -16.72 4.65 5.45
N GLY A 103 -17.56 5.13 6.38
CA GLY A 103 -17.52 4.72 7.79
C GLY A 103 -17.71 3.22 7.98
N LYS A 104 -18.72 2.63 7.33
CA LYS A 104 -18.94 1.17 7.36
C LYS A 104 -17.77 0.38 6.77
N SER A 105 -17.15 0.89 5.72
CA SER A 105 -16.00 0.24 5.07
C SER A 105 -14.77 0.27 5.98
N ALA A 106 -14.54 1.41 6.66
CA ALA A 106 -13.51 1.56 7.67
C ALA A 106 -13.70 0.56 8.84
N ASP A 107 -14.90 0.48 9.40
CA ASP A 107 -15.22 -0.48 10.47
C ASP A 107 -15.07 -1.93 10.00
N SER A 108 -15.56 -2.24 8.79
CA SER A 108 -15.46 -3.58 8.20
C SER A 108 -14.01 -4.01 8.00
N LEU A 109 -13.11 -3.09 7.67
CA LEU A 109 -11.69 -3.38 7.52
C LEU A 109 -11.07 -3.82 8.86
N ALA A 110 -11.37 -3.11 9.96
CA ALA A 110 -10.91 -3.51 11.29
C ALA A 110 -11.47 -4.89 11.68
N HIS A 111 -12.77 -5.12 11.47
CA HIS A 111 -13.40 -6.41 11.75
C HIS A 111 -12.83 -7.56 10.92
N TYR A 112 -12.48 -7.33 9.65
CA TYR A 112 -11.87 -8.34 8.79
C TYR A 112 -10.56 -8.89 9.37
N PHE A 113 -9.77 -8.04 10.03
CA PHE A 113 -8.54 -8.44 10.72
C PHE A 113 -8.76 -8.88 12.17
N GLY A 114 -10.01 -9.01 12.61
CA GLY A 114 -10.35 -9.42 13.98
C GLY A 114 -10.15 -8.32 15.02
N GLU A 115 -10.02 -7.07 14.59
CA GLU A 115 -9.87 -5.90 15.47
C GLU A 115 -11.23 -5.30 15.84
N ASP A 116 -11.24 -4.56 16.95
CA ASP A 116 -12.36 -3.72 17.37
C ASP A 116 -12.16 -2.30 16.80
N PRO A 117 -13.06 -1.78 15.93
CA PRO A 117 -12.94 -0.45 15.32
C PRO A 117 -12.81 0.68 16.35
N VAL A 118 -13.35 0.49 17.56
CA VAL A 118 -13.24 1.49 18.64
C VAL A 118 -11.82 1.54 19.22
N ARG A 119 -11.12 0.42 19.25
CA ARG A 119 -9.78 0.28 19.84
C ARG A 119 -8.66 0.36 18.81
N CYS A 120 -8.94 -0.03 17.57
CA CYS A 120 -8.03 -0.01 16.44
C CYS A 120 -8.72 0.75 15.29
N PRO A 121 -8.64 2.09 15.29
CA PRO A 121 -9.31 2.90 14.30
C PRO A 121 -8.71 2.67 12.90
N PHE A 122 -9.47 3.05 11.89
CA PHE A 122 -9.10 2.93 10.47
C PHE A 122 -7.66 3.32 10.18
N GLU A 123 -7.23 4.50 10.66
CA GLU A 123 -5.90 5.08 10.43
C GLU A 123 -4.79 4.15 10.93
N GLN A 124 -5.01 3.50 12.07
CA GLN A 124 -4.07 2.54 12.63
C GLN A 124 -3.99 1.27 11.79
N VAL A 125 -5.14 0.76 11.33
CA VAL A 125 -5.21 -0.44 10.48
C VAL A 125 -4.47 -0.19 9.16
N VAL A 126 -4.78 0.90 8.46
CA VAL A 126 -4.13 1.20 7.17
C VAL A 126 -2.64 1.52 7.32
N SER A 127 -2.22 2.17 8.42
CA SER A 127 -0.81 2.42 8.71
C SER A 127 -0.03 1.12 8.99
N THR A 128 -0.65 0.20 9.71
CA THR A 128 -0.08 -1.13 9.97
C THR A 128 0.11 -1.91 8.68
N LEU A 129 -0.93 -1.96 7.83
CA LEU A 129 -0.88 -2.60 6.54
C LEU A 129 0.18 -1.97 5.63
N LEU A 130 0.27 -0.63 5.59
CA LEU A 130 1.27 0.05 4.77
C LEU A 130 2.69 -0.28 5.23
N SER A 131 2.89 -0.35 6.55
CA SER A 131 4.18 -0.72 7.14
C SER A 131 4.58 -2.15 6.77
N PHE A 132 3.60 -3.07 6.78
CA PHE A 132 3.80 -4.44 6.31
C PHE A 132 4.19 -4.49 4.83
N VAL A 133 3.42 -3.83 3.95
CA VAL A 133 3.69 -3.78 2.51
C VAL A 133 5.09 -3.22 2.23
N LYS A 134 5.44 -2.07 2.81
CA LYS A 134 6.78 -1.46 2.62
C LYS A 134 7.90 -2.35 3.13
N THR A 135 7.67 -3.12 4.20
CA THR A 135 8.66 -4.05 4.73
C THR A 135 8.79 -5.28 3.83
N PHE A 136 7.68 -5.82 3.34
CA PHE A 136 7.64 -6.92 2.39
C PHE A 136 8.38 -6.58 1.10
N GLU A 137 8.10 -5.43 0.48
CA GLU A 137 8.76 -5.01 -0.77
C GLU A 137 10.27 -4.88 -0.61
N ARG A 138 10.74 -4.28 0.50
CA ARG A 138 12.18 -4.17 0.79
C ARG A 138 12.82 -5.54 0.95
N ALA A 139 12.19 -6.43 1.71
CA ALA A 139 12.70 -7.78 1.92
C ALA A 139 12.70 -8.59 0.62
N HIS A 140 11.66 -8.47 -0.22
CA HIS A 140 11.58 -9.14 -1.51
C HIS A 140 12.67 -8.64 -2.47
N ALA A 141 12.88 -7.32 -2.56
CA ALA A 141 13.95 -6.74 -3.37
C ALA A 141 15.34 -7.19 -2.91
N GLU A 142 15.57 -7.26 -1.60
CA GLU A 142 16.84 -7.76 -1.04
C GLU A 142 17.06 -9.25 -1.37
N ASN A 143 16.01 -10.07 -1.28
CA ASN A 143 16.09 -11.48 -1.66
C ASN A 143 16.49 -11.67 -3.13
N LEU A 144 15.90 -10.88 -4.03
CA LEU A 144 16.27 -10.93 -5.45
C LEU A 144 17.75 -10.57 -5.65
N ARG A 145 18.24 -9.51 -4.99
CA ARG A 145 19.65 -9.12 -5.04
C ARG A 145 20.59 -10.20 -4.52
N GLN A 146 20.24 -10.88 -3.42
CA GLN A 146 21.03 -11.97 -2.86
C GLN A 146 21.09 -13.16 -3.81
N VAL A 147 19.94 -13.57 -4.37
CA VAL A 147 19.87 -14.68 -5.35
C VAL A 147 20.70 -14.35 -6.61
N GLU A 148 20.64 -13.13 -7.10
CA GLU A 148 21.45 -12.69 -8.25
C GLU A 148 22.95 -12.70 -7.92
N ALA A 149 23.35 -12.21 -6.75
CA ALA A 149 24.74 -12.18 -6.30
C ALA A 149 25.32 -13.60 -6.13
N GLU A 150 24.55 -14.52 -5.55
CA GLU A 150 24.94 -15.92 -5.37
C GLU A 150 25.08 -16.64 -6.72
N LYS A 151 24.15 -16.44 -7.65
CA LYS A 151 24.25 -16.98 -9.02
C LYS A 151 25.51 -16.49 -9.74
N LYS A 152 25.82 -15.20 -9.63
CA LYS A 152 27.03 -14.62 -10.23
C LYS A 152 28.31 -15.19 -9.62
N LYS A 153 28.35 -15.33 -8.29
CA LYS A 153 29.50 -15.93 -7.59
C LYS A 153 29.69 -17.40 -8.01
N ALA A 154 28.62 -18.18 -8.05
CA ALA A 154 28.66 -19.58 -8.47
C ALA A 154 29.15 -19.74 -9.93
N GLN A 155 28.74 -18.85 -10.83
CA GLN A 155 29.23 -18.82 -12.22
C GLN A 155 30.73 -18.53 -12.29
N MET A 156 31.22 -17.51 -11.59
CA MET A 156 32.64 -17.16 -11.55
C MET A 156 33.50 -18.29 -10.97
N GLU A 157 33.03 -18.94 -9.90
CA GLU A 157 33.71 -20.10 -9.31
C GLU A 157 33.74 -21.28 -10.29
N ALA A 158 32.63 -21.59 -10.96
CA ALA A 158 32.58 -22.66 -11.96
C ALA A 158 33.50 -22.40 -13.17
N GLU A 159 33.60 -21.16 -13.65
CA GLU A 159 34.52 -20.77 -14.72
C GLU A 159 35.98 -20.89 -14.29
N ARG A 160 36.30 -20.45 -13.06
CA ARG A 160 37.65 -20.57 -12.49
C ARG A 160 38.08 -22.02 -12.33
N GLU A 161 37.19 -22.90 -11.86
CA GLU A 161 37.49 -24.33 -11.75
C GLU A 161 37.65 -25.01 -13.12
N LYS A 162 36.81 -24.66 -14.11
CA LYS A 162 36.99 -25.13 -15.50
C LYS A 162 38.33 -24.69 -16.10
N ALA A 163 38.73 -23.43 -15.87
CA ALA A 163 40.01 -22.91 -16.37
C ALA A 163 41.21 -23.63 -15.72
N LYS A 164 41.16 -23.91 -14.41
CA LYS A 164 42.19 -24.70 -13.70
C LYS A 164 42.28 -26.13 -14.23
N ALA A 165 41.14 -26.80 -14.44
CA ALA A 165 41.09 -28.16 -14.96
C ALA A 165 41.67 -28.25 -16.39
N ALA A 166 41.34 -27.30 -17.26
CA ALA A 166 41.89 -27.22 -18.62
C ALA A 166 43.41 -26.97 -18.64
N ALA A 167 43.92 -26.13 -17.74
CA ALA A 167 45.35 -25.89 -17.60
C ALA A 167 46.12 -27.11 -17.07
N ALA A 168 45.51 -27.88 -16.17
CA ALA A 168 46.09 -29.13 -15.66
C ALA A 168 46.17 -30.22 -16.75
N HIS A 169 45.14 -30.35 -17.59
CA HIS A 169 45.17 -31.28 -18.74
C HIS A 169 46.22 -30.92 -19.80
N LYS A 170 46.47 -29.62 -20.06
CA LYS A 170 47.55 -29.20 -20.96
C LYS A 170 48.96 -29.50 -20.43
N LYS A 171 49.16 -29.49 -19.10
CA LYS A 171 50.46 -29.84 -18.49
C LYS A 171 50.77 -31.34 -18.48
N ALA A 172 49.74 -32.19 -18.44
CA ALA A 172 49.90 -33.64 -18.46
C ALA A 172 50.11 -34.23 -19.88
N GLY A 173 49.83 -33.45 -20.93
CA GLY A 173 49.92 -33.90 -22.33
C GLY A 173 51.24 -33.59 -23.06
N SER A 174 52.26 -33.05 -22.39
CA SER A 174 53.57 -32.79 -23.00
C SER A 174 54.43 -34.06 -22.95
N PRO A 175 54.78 -34.71 -24.09
CA PRO A 175 55.70 -35.84 -24.08
C PRO A 175 57.11 -35.36 -23.75
N GLU A 176 57.82 -36.06 -22.86
CA GLU A 176 59.24 -35.81 -22.59
C GLU A 176 60.06 -35.89 -23.90
N PRO A 177 60.96 -34.94 -24.18
CA PRO A 177 61.94 -35.13 -25.23
C PRO A 177 62.96 -36.18 -24.74
N GLY A 178 62.91 -37.36 -25.35
CA GLY A 178 63.86 -38.44 -25.12
C GLY A 178 65.29 -37.96 -25.33
N VAL A 179 66.11 -38.15 -24.31
CA VAL A 179 67.57 -37.98 -24.35
C VAL A 179 68.14 -39.00 -25.34
N SER A 180 68.71 -38.51 -26.44
CA SER A 180 69.48 -39.33 -27.38
C SER A 180 70.97 -39.14 -27.11
N ASP A 181 71.56 -40.10 -26.41
CA ASP A 181 73.01 -40.30 -26.38
C ASP A 181 73.52 -40.69 -27.77
N ARG A 182 74.39 -39.85 -28.36
CA ARG A 182 75.66 -40.20 -29.05
C ARG A 182 76.24 -39.02 -29.82
#